data_AF-A0A535VQR2-F1
#
_entry.id   AF-A0A535VQR2-F1
#
_cell.length_a   1.000
_cell.length_b   1.000
_cell.length_c   1.000
_cell.angle_alpha   90.00
_cell.angle_beta   90.00
_cell.angle_gamma   90.00
#
_symmetry.space_group_name_H-M   'P 1'
#
loop_
_entity.id
_entity.type
_entity.pdbx_description
1 polymer ?
#
loop_
_entity_poly.entity_id
_entity_poly.type
_entity_poly.pdbx_seq_one_letter_code
_entity_poly.pdbx_strand_id
1 'polypeptide(L)'
;MKFTSDPTSGTLVCTAASGSRDLTLFQVRTYQAVLMLTWIRFDAPLPWTNLTLDVWFAHAIHGIESRSDAQYSFCCLPGGVIAIQTNNLAVLDKSLPLWESVRWLAALFIHEARHNEGFGHTCATGPRAGQNDNTVAELGAWGVQYYFYVWLAEHTDHGVVPKADQAIARAEAADMLGRFFCQPEPTPSA
;
A
#
# COMPACT_ATOMS: atom_id res chain seq x y z
N MET A 1 1.73 -15.08 -3.87
CA MET A 1 1.68 -14.81 -2.42
C MET A 1 2.10 -16.06 -1.67
N LYS A 2 2.95 -15.92 -0.66
CA LYS A 2 3.38 -17.00 0.23
C LYS A 2 3.15 -16.56 1.67
N PHE A 3 2.39 -17.34 2.42
CA PHE A 3 2.05 -17.02 3.79
C PHE A 3 2.90 -17.85 4.76
N THR A 4 4.17 -17.48 4.95
CA THR A 4 5.05 -18.18 5.92
C THR A 4 4.77 -17.76 7.36
N SER A 5 4.12 -16.62 7.56
CA SER A 5 3.53 -16.20 8.83
C SER A 5 2.08 -15.77 8.66
N ASP A 6 1.21 -16.28 9.53
CA ASP A 6 -0.20 -15.90 9.60
C ASP A 6 -0.65 -15.86 11.07
N PRO A 7 -0.73 -14.66 11.68
CA PRO A 7 -1.18 -14.49 13.06
C PRO A 7 -2.63 -14.93 13.31
N THR A 8 -3.40 -15.15 12.24
CA THR A 8 -4.80 -15.59 12.29
C THR A 8 -4.97 -17.05 11.90
N SER A 9 -3.86 -17.79 11.78
CA SER A 9 -3.87 -19.22 11.53
C SER A 9 -4.65 -19.98 12.60
N GLY A 10 -5.31 -21.06 12.17
CA GLY A 10 -6.20 -21.86 13.01
C GLY A 10 -7.65 -21.38 13.07
N THR A 11 -7.98 -20.19 12.53
CA THR A 11 -9.38 -19.73 12.40
C THR A 11 -9.69 -19.32 10.96
N LEU A 12 -10.60 -20.04 10.32
CA LEU A 12 -11.08 -19.72 8.98
C LEU A 12 -12.22 -18.69 9.04
N VAL A 13 -12.19 -17.71 8.13
CA VAL A 13 -13.29 -16.75 7.92
C VAL A 13 -13.93 -16.90 6.54
N CYS A 14 -13.27 -17.60 5.63
CA CYS A 14 -13.85 -18.13 4.40
C CYS A 14 -13.61 -19.63 4.37
N THR A 15 -14.55 -20.40 3.83
CA THR A 15 -14.45 -21.85 3.76
C THR A 15 -14.84 -22.39 2.39
N ALA A 16 -14.25 -23.53 2.03
CA ALA A 16 -14.60 -24.28 0.82
C ALA A 16 -16.05 -24.74 0.83
N ALA A 17 -16.56 -25.16 1.99
CA ALA A 17 -17.96 -25.56 2.16
C ALA A 17 -18.96 -24.43 1.85
N SER A 18 -18.56 -23.17 2.04
CA SER A 18 -19.36 -21.99 1.71
C SER A 18 -19.08 -21.46 0.29
N GLY A 19 -18.41 -22.23 -0.57
CA GLY A 19 -18.15 -21.87 -1.97
C GLY A 19 -16.95 -20.96 -2.19
N SER A 20 -16.09 -20.77 -1.18
CA SER A 20 -14.84 -19.99 -1.28
C SER A 20 -13.60 -20.91 -1.23
N ARG A 21 -12.43 -20.36 -0.94
CA ARG A 21 -11.27 -21.12 -0.44
C ARG A 21 -11.27 -21.08 1.08
N ASP A 22 -10.64 -22.07 1.71
CA ASP A 22 -10.32 -22.02 3.14
C ASP A 22 -9.26 -20.94 3.37
N LEU A 23 -9.71 -19.79 3.88
CA LEU A 23 -8.86 -18.62 4.13
C LEU A 23 -9.03 -18.14 5.56
N THR A 24 -7.91 -17.79 6.18
CA THR A 24 -7.86 -17.03 7.43
C THR A 24 -8.19 -15.56 7.17
N LEU A 25 -8.37 -14.79 8.25
CA LEU A 25 -8.63 -13.35 8.15
C LEU A 25 -7.48 -12.60 7.47
N PHE A 26 -6.24 -12.91 7.84
CA PHE A 26 -5.08 -12.26 7.25
C PHE A 26 -4.97 -12.56 5.76
N GLN A 27 -5.18 -13.82 5.37
CA GLN A 27 -5.13 -14.23 3.97
C GLN A 27 -6.20 -13.51 3.14
N VAL A 28 -7.47 -13.50 3.58
CA VAL A 28 -8.55 -12.84 2.82
C VAL A 28 -8.30 -11.35 2.68
N ARG A 29 -7.85 -10.65 3.74
CA ARG A 29 -7.57 -9.20 3.69
C ARG A 29 -6.34 -8.88 2.83
N THR A 30 -5.34 -9.77 2.81
CA THR A 30 -4.19 -9.66 1.89
C THR A 30 -4.64 -9.79 0.44
N TYR A 31 -5.51 -10.75 0.12
CA TYR A 31 -6.08 -10.87 -1.23
C TYR A 31 -6.94 -9.65 -1.59
N GLN A 32 -7.75 -9.13 -0.67
CA GLN A 32 -8.53 -7.92 -0.88
C GLN A 32 -7.65 -6.69 -1.17
N ALA A 33 -6.49 -6.58 -0.53
CA ALA A 33 -5.54 -5.50 -0.80
C ALA A 33 -5.00 -5.59 -2.23
N VAL A 34 -4.69 -6.78 -2.72
CA VAL A 34 -4.31 -6.98 -4.12
C VAL A 34 -5.48 -6.72 -5.07
N LEU A 35 -6.69 -7.17 -4.73
CA LEU A 35 -7.88 -6.91 -5.55
C LEU A 35 -8.17 -5.41 -5.68
N MET A 36 -7.97 -4.62 -4.62
CA MET A 36 -8.06 -3.16 -4.65
C MET A 36 -7.17 -2.57 -5.75
N LEU A 37 -5.93 -3.05 -5.89
CA LEU A 37 -5.00 -2.61 -6.94
C LEU A 37 -5.46 -3.00 -8.35
N THR A 38 -6.28 -4.05 -8.48
CA THR A 38 -6.78 -4.57 -9.78
C THR A 38 -8.12 -4.01 -10.23
N TRP A 39 -8.99 -3.65 -9.30
CA TRP A 39 -10.36 -3.28 -9.60
C TRP A 39 -10.57 -1.77 -9.63
N ILE A 40 -9.79 -1.02 -8.85
CA ILE A 40 -9.87 0.43 -8.88
C ILE A 40 -9.23 0.92 -10.18
N ARG A 41 -10.03 1.64 -10.96
CA ARG A 41 -9.59 2.32 -12.18
C ARG A 41 -9.55 3.80 -11.92
N PHE A 42 -8.43 4.39 -12.30
CA PHE A 42 -8.23 5.83 -12.21
C PHE A 42 -8.52 6.50 -13.54
N ASP A 43 -9.16 7.67 -13.50
CA ASP A 43 -9.47 8.47 -14.68
C ASP A 43 -8.31 9.39 -15.14
N ALA A 44 -7.19 9.37 -14.40
CA ALA A 44 -5.95 10.08 -14.70
C ALA A 44 -4.73 9.13 -14.69
N PRO A 45 -3.69 9.40 -15.50
CA PRO A 45 -2.46 8.61 -15.51
C PRO A 45 -1.75 8.67 -14.17
N LEU A 46 -1.05 7.60 -13.78
CA LEU A 46 -0.25 7.59 -12.54
C LEU A 46 0.99 8.48 -12.72
N PRO A 47 1.38 9.31 -11.73
CA PRO A 47 2.52 10.22 -11.88
C PRO A 47 3.87 9.53 -12.10
N TRP A 48 4.02 8.27 -11.67
CA TRP A 48 5.29 7.53 -11.67
C TRP A 48 5.42 6.50 -12.79
N THR A 49 4.36 6.25 -13.57
CA THR A 49 4.35 5.21 -14.61
C THR A 49 3.27 5.47 -15.65
N ASN A 50 3.54 5.04 -16.89
CA ASN A 50 2.56 5.07 -17.99
C ASN A 50 1.62 3.86 -18.01
N LEU A 51 1.76 2.94 -17.05
CA LEU A 51 0.95 1.73 -16.92
C LEU A 51 -0.26 2.00 -16.00
N THR A 52 -1.30 1.17 -16.12
CA THR A 52 -2.36 1.14 -15.10
C THR A 52 -1.80 0.57 -13.79
N LEU A 53 -2.45 0.88 -12.65
CA LEU A 53 -1.96 0.48 -11.32
C LEU A 53 -1.68 -1.02 -11.21
N ASP A 54 -2.59 -1.85 -11.72
CA ASP A 54 -2.48 -3.31 -11.72
C ASP A 54 -1.33 -3.83 -12.58
N VAL A 55 -1.19 -3.27 -13.78
CA VAL A 55 -0.13 -3.64 -14.71
C VAL A 55 1.23 -3.21 -14.15
N TRP A 56 1.34 -1.97 -13.66
CA TRP A 56 2.55 -1.50 -12.98
C TRP A 56 2.90 -2.39 -11.79
N PHE A 57 1.96 -2.66 -10.90
CA PHE A 57 2.23 -3.45 -9.70
C PHE A 57 2.71 -4.88 -10.04
N ALA A 58 2.10 -5.51 -11.04
CA ALA A 58 2.51 -6.82 -11.54
C ALA A 58 3.90 -6.83 -12.22
N HIS A 59 4.32 -5.69 -12.78
CA HIS A 59 5.68 -5.51 -13.30
C HIS A 59 6.69 -5.17 -12.20
N ALA A 60 6.27 -4.39 -11.20
CA ALA A 60 7.13 -3.86 -10.17
C ALA A 60 7.52 -4.92 -9.14
N ILE A 61 6.75 -6.00 -8.95
CA ILE A 61 7.11 -7.10 -8.04
C ILE A 61 6.76 -8.46 -8.63
N HIS A 62 7.41 -9.52 -8.15
CA HIS A 62 7.13 -10.90 -8.55
C HIS A 62 6.48 -11.74 -7.43
N GLY A 63 6.30 -11.16 -6.24
CA GLY A 63 5.61 -11.84 -5.16
C GLY A 63 5.53 -11.05 -3.87
N ILE A 64 4.77 -11.61 -2.94
CA ILE A 64 4.57 -11.10 -1.59
C ILE A 64 4.77 -12.29 -0.64
N GLU A 65 5.62 -12.14 0.36
CA GLU A 65 5.84 -13.12 1.42
C GLU A 65 5.59 -12.49 2.80
N SER A 66 4.71 -13.09 3.60
CA SER A 66 4.44 -12.62 4.96
C SER A 66 5.40 -13.20 5.98
N ARG A 67 5.96 -12.39 6.88
CA ARG A 67 7.05 -12.78 7.79
C ARG A 67 6.79 -12.32 9.23
N SER A 68 7.00 -13.19 10.20
CA SER A 68 6.95 -12.83 11.62
C SER A 68 8.31 -12.41 12.20
N ASP A 69 9.40 -12.78 11.52
CA ASP A 69 10.77 -12.54 11.98
C ASP A 69 11.36 -11.22 11.45
N ALA A 70 10.63 -10.51 10.59
CA ALA A 70 11.01 -9.19 10.11
C ALA A 70 10.54 -8.10 11.09
N GLN A 71 11.42 -7.15 11.39
CA GLN A 71 11.08 -6.00 12.24
C GLN A 71 10.18 -4.99 11.52
N TYR A 72 10.36 -4.84 10.21
CA TYR A 72 9.60 -3.96 9.32
C TYR A 72 9.27 -4.70 8.03
N SER A 73 8.26 -4.23 7.30
CA SER A 73 8.08 -4.63 5.90
C SER A 73 9.19 -4.01 5.05
N PHE A 74 9.62 -4.72 4.01
CA PHE A 74 10.69 -4.24 3.15
C PHE A 74 10.66 -4.88 1.77
N CYS A 75 11.30 -4.20 0.82
CA CYS A 75 11.73 -4.75 -0.44
C CYS A 75 13.27 -4.87 -0.49
N CYS A 76 13.85 -5.95 -1.01
CA CYS A 76 13.20 -7.13 -1.56
C CYS A 76 13.93 -8.41 -1.14
N LEU A 77 13.16 -9.46 -0.92
CA LEU A 77 13.68 -10.82 -0.94
C LEU A 77 14.15 -11.17 -2.38
N PRO A 78 15.04 -12.18 -2.53
CA PRO A 78 15.52 -12.59 -3.84
C PRO A 78 14.38 -12.83 -4.84
N GLY A 79 14.56 -12.31 -6.05
CA GLY A 79 13.58 -12.44 -7.13
C GLY A 79 12.51 -11.35 -7.17
N GLY A 80 12.63 -10.25 -6.42
CA GLY A 80 11.68 -9.13 -6.46
C GLY A 80 10.41 -9.40 -5.65
N VAL A 81 10.57 -10.07 -4.51
CA VAL A 81 9.46 -10.42 -3.62
C VAL A 81 9.45 -9.45 -2.43
N ILE A 82 8.34 -8.77 -2.18
CA ILE A 82 8.20 -7.90 -1.01
C ILE A 82 7.96 -8.74 0.25
N ALA A 83 8.63 -8.38 1.34
CA ALA A 83 8.46 -9.00 2.64
C ALA A 83 7.52 -8.16 3.51
N ILE A 84 6.43 -8.76 3.97
CA ILE A 84 5.42 -8.08 4.77
C ILE A 84 5.48 -8.58 6.21
N GLN A 85 5.89 -7.73 7.14
CA GLN A 85 5.89 -8.09 8.56
C GLN A 85 4.45 -8.29 9.06
N THR A 86 4.21 -9.24 9.94
CA THR A 86 2.85 -9.61 10.40
C THR A 86 2.55 -9.27 11.86
N ASN A 87 3.40 -8.51 12.54
CA ASN A 87 3.29 -8.29 13.97
C ASN A 87 2.22 -7.28 14.37
N ASN A 88 1.93 -6.28 13.53
CA ASN A 88 1.05 -5.15 13.87
C ASN A 88 0.38 -4.50 12.65
N LEU A 89 -0.09 -5.31 11.69
CA LEU A 89 -0.80 -4.79 10.52
C LEU A 89 -2.24 -4.40 10.83
N ALA A 90 -2.72 -3.28 10.23
CA ALA A 90 -4.10 -2.84 10.33
C ALA A 90 -5.11 -3.92 9.87
N VAL A 91 -4.74 -4.75 8.89
CA VAL A 91 -5.54 -5.90 8.44
C VAL A 91 -5.73 -7.00 9.48
N LEU A 92 -5.10 -6.92 10.64
CA LEU A 92 -5.34 -7.83 11.76
C LEU A 92 -6.36 -7.27 12.75
N ASP A 93 -6.61 -5.97 12.72
CA ASP A 93 -7.58 -5.31 13.60
C ASP A 93 -9.00 -5.51 13.09
N LYS A 94 -9.84 -6.18 13.89
CA LYS A 94 -11.25 -6.44 13.57
C LYS A 94 -12.16 -5.26 13.88
N SER A 95 -11.67 -4.27 14.62
CA SER A 95 -12.42 -3.05 14.96
C SER A 95 -12.37 -2.00 13.84
N LEU A 96 -11.35 -2.05 12.99
CA LEU A 96 -11.24 -1.17 11.83
C LEU A 96 -12.25 -1.55 10.73
N PRO A 97 -12.87 -0.55 10.07
CA PRO A 97 -13.62 -0.77 8.84
C PRO A 97 -12.79 -1.53 7.80
N LEU A 98 -13.44 -2.42 7.06
CA LEU A 98 -12.77 -3.27 6.08
C LEU A 98 -11.94 -2.45 5.08
N TRP A 99 -12.58 -1.46 4.46
CA TRP A 99 -11.95 -0.56 3.49
C TRP A 99 -10.68 0.08 4.05
N GLU A 100 -10.75 0.61 5.27
CA GLU A 100 -9.62 1.27 5.92
C GLU A 100 -8.47 0.30 6.17
N SER A 101 -8.74 -0.86 6.77
CA SER A 101 -7.68 -1.85 7.02
C SER A 101 -6.99 -2.32 5.73
N VAL A 102 -7.76 -2.50 4.65
CA VAL A 102 -7.27 -3.02 3.37
C VAL A 102 -6.53 -1.93 2.58
N ARG A 103 -7.00 -0.67 2.57
CA ARG A 103 -6.32 0.42 1.84
C ARG A 103 -4.91 0.64 2.38
N TRP A 104 -4.72 0.53 3.69
CA TRP A 104 -3.41 0.71 4.32
C TRP A 104 -2.43 -0.38 3.88
N LEU A 105 -2.89 -1.62 3.75
CA LEU A 105 -2.04 -2.70 3.25
C LEU A 105 -1.75 -2.56 1.75
N ALA A 106 -2.73 -2.15 0.95
CA ALA A 106 -2.54 -1.88 -0.48
C ALA A 106 -1.52 -0.75 -0.71
N ALA A 107 -1.61 0.32 0.07
CA ALA A 107 -0.67 1.43 0.08
C ALA A 107 0.76 0.98 0.44
N LEU A 108 0.90 0.11 1.44
CA LEU A 108 2.18 -0.51 1.79
C LEU A 108 2.73 -1.39 0.65
N PHE A 109 1.89 -2.12 -0.08
CA PHE A 109 2.36 -2.89 -1.24
C PHE A 109 2.92 -2.00 -2.34
N ILE A 110 2.25 -0.89 -2.64
CA ILE A 110 2.72 0.10 -3.63
C ILE A 110 4.06 0.70 -3.17
N HIS A 111 4.18 1.03 -1.89
CA HIS A 111 5.41 1.53 -1.28
C HIS A 111 6.59 0.57 -1.52
N GLU A 112 6.43 -0.70 -1.11
CA GLU A 112 7.50 -1.69 -1.26
C GLU A 112 7.77 -2.04 -2.74
N ALA A 113 6.75 -2.02 -3.59
CA ALA A 113 6.92 -2.22 -5.02
C ALA A 113 7.81 -1.14 -5.64
N ARG A 114 7.69 0.11 -5.18
CA ARG A 114 8.53 1.20 -5.66
C ARG A 114 9.99 1.06 -5.25
N HIS A 115 10.25 0.49 -4.07
CA HIS A 115 11.61 0.11 -3.70
C HIS A 115 12.22 -0.94 -4.64
N ASN A 116 11.46 -1.88 -5.18
CA ASN A 116 11.98 -2.85 -6.15
C ASN A 116 12.41 -2.22 -7.48
N GLU A 117 11.83 -1.07 -7.85
CA GLU A 117 12.22 -0.30 -9.03
C GLU A 117 13.52 0.52 -8.81
N GLY A 118 14.14 0.41 -7.63
CA GLY A 118 15.37 1.10 -7.28
C GLY A 118 15.18 2.49 -6.66
N PHE A 119 13.95 2.88 -6.34
CA PHE A 119 13.65 4.16 -5.71
C PHE A 119 13.61 4.02 -4.19
N GLY A 120 14.65 4.50 -3.52
CA GLY A 120 14.80 4.50 -2.07
C GLY A 120 14.36 5.79 -1.39
N HIS A 121 14.50 5.83 -0.06
CA HIS A 121 14.34 7.04 0.75
C HIS A 121 15.54 7.97 0.61
N THR A 122 15.31 9.21 0.17
CA THR A 122 16.39 10.14 -0.21
C THR A 122 16.68 11.22 0.82
N CYS A 123 15.89 11.31 1.91
CA CYS A 123 16.20 12.22 3.01
C CYS A 123 17.63 11.96 3.53
N ALA A 124 18.50 12.95 3.40
CA ALA A 124 19.92 12.80 3.73
C ALA A 124 20.27 13.15 5.18
N THR A 125 19.45 13.98 5.85
CA THR A 125 19.80 14.58 7.14
C THR A 125 18.65 14.62 8.13
N GLY A 126 18.98 14.68 9.41
CA GLY A 126 18.02 14.83 10.51
C GLY A 126 17.35 13.50 10.92
N PRO A 127 16.34 13.55 11.80
CA PRO A 127 15.66 12.35 12.33
C PRO A 127 14.99 11.47 11.29
N ARG A 128 14.81 11.98 10.07
CA ARG A 128 14.15 11.33 8.94
C ARG A 128 15.13 10.73 7.91
N ALA A 129 16.43 10.87 8.15
CA ALA A 129 17.46 10.43 7.22
C ALA A 129 17.37 8.92 6.95
N GLY A 130 17.38 8.55 5.66
CA GLY A 130 17.28 7.16 5.20
C GLY A 130 15.94 6.46 5.44
N GLN A 131 14.94 7.16 5.99
CA GLN A 131 13.60 6.61 6.30
C GLN A 131 12.48 7.27 5.50
N ASN A 132 12.72 8.50 5.02
CA ASN A 132 11.74 9.31 4.34
C ASN A 132 12.23 9.74 2.96
N ASP A 133 11.28 10.11 2.11
CA ASP A 133 11.53 10.74 0.83
C ASP A 133 11.87 12.22 1.06
N ASN A 134 12.79 12.80 0.29
CA ASN A 134 13.14 14.20 0.47
C ASN A 134 11.99 15.13 0.04
N THR A 135 11.34 14.82 -1.08
CA THR A 135 10.19 15.57 -1.61
C THR A 135 9.16 14.61 -2.21
N VAL A 136 7.90 15.04 -2.35
CA VAL A 136 6.88 14.27 -3.06
C VAL A 136 7.21 14.12 -4.55
N ALA A 137 7.77 15.17 -5.16
CA ALA A 137 8.06 15.25 -6.59
C ALA A 137 9.10 14.24 -7.10
N GLU A 138 9.92 13.68 -6.22
CA GLU A 138 10.90 12.65 -6.62
C GLU A 138 10.26 11.27 -6.83
N LEU A 139 8.98 11.12 -6.45
CA LEU A 139 8.21 9.88 -6.64
C LEU A 139 8.93 8.65 -6.08
N GLY A 140 9.52 8.80 -4.88
CA GLY A 140 10.06 7.70 -4.10
C GLY A 140 8.95 6.82 -3.52
N ALA A 141 9.30 5.92 -2.59
CA ALA A 141 8.36 4.97 -2.03
C ALA A 141 7.22 5.64 -1.25
N TRP A 142 7.51 6.72 -0.51
CA TRP A 142 6.46 7.54 0.12
C TRP A 142 5.72 8.39 -0.91
N GLY A 143 6.41 8.90 -1.93
CA GLY A 143 5.81 9.68 -3.01
C GLY A 143 4.71 8.93 -3.76
N VAL A 144 4.96 7.68 -4.16
CA VAL A 144 3.92 6.87 -4.83
C VAL A 144 2.78 6.49 -3.89
N GLN A 145 3.07 6.27 -2.60
CA GLN A 145 2.04 5.98 -1.60
C GLN A 145 1.13 7.20 -1.36
N TYR A 146 1.73 8.39 -1.29
CA TYR A 146 1.00 9.66 -1.24
C TYR A 146 0.08 9.79 -2.45
N TYR A 147 0.62 9.61 -3.66
CA TYR A 147 -0.18 9.75 -4.87
C TYR A 147 -1.24 8.67 -5.03
N PHE A 148 -1.03 7.45 -4.50
CA PHE A 148 -2.08 6.45 -4.44
C PHE A 148 -3.30 6.97 -3.66
N TYR A 149 -3.10 7.64 -2.52
CA TYR A 149 -4.21 8.24 -1.77
C TYR A 149 -4.82 9.46 -2.46
N VAL A 150 -4.02 10.31 -3.10
CA VAL A 150 -4.55 11.40 -3.94
C VAL A 150 -5.42 10.82 -5.07
N TRP A 151 -4.96 9.78 -5.75
CA TRP A 151 -5.71 9.15 -6.85
C TRP A 151 -6.98 8.47 -6.36
N LEU A 152 -6.94 7.80 -5.20
CA LEU A 152 -8.17 7.30 -4.56
C LEU A 152 -9.16 8.43 -4.27
N ALA A 153 -8.69 9.58 -3.80
CA ALA A 153 -9.52 10.70 -3.40
C ALA A 153 -10.11 11.51 -4.57
N GLU A 154 -9.40 11.58 -5.69
CA GLU A 154 -9.67 12.58 -6.74
C GLU A 154 -9.89 11.98 -8.13
N HIS A 155 -9.44 10.75 -8.33
CA HIS A 155 -9.42 10.10 -9.65
C HIS A 155 -10.19 8.78 -9.68
N THR A 156 -11.17 8.57 -8.79
CA THR A 156 -12.01 7.38 -8.77
C THR A 156 -13.50 7.71 -8.89
N ASP A 157 -14.26 6.78 -9.49
CA ASP A 157 -15.72 6.86 -9.52
C ASP A 157 -16.33 6.67 -8.13
N HIS A 158 -17.32 7.50 -7.77
CA HIS A 158 -17.98 7.46 -6.46
C HIS A 158 -18.75 6.16 -6.18
N GLY A 159 -19.13 5.41 -7.23
CA GLY A 159 -19.74 4.09 -7.12
C GLY A 159 -18.72 2.99 -6.81
N VAL A 160 -17.43 3.24 -7.07
CA VAL A 160 -16.32 2.33 -6.74
C VAL A 160 -15.70 2.69 -5.39
N VAL A 161 -15.35 3.96 -5.19
CA VAL A 161 -14.85 4.49 -3.92
C VAL A 161 -15.84 5.55 -3.42
N PRO A 162 -16.67 5.23 -2.41
CA PRO A 162 -17.66 6.17 -1.88
C PRO A 162 -17.03 7.50 -1.44
N LYS A 163 -17.79 8.60 -1.52
CA LYS A 163 -17.33 9.94 -1.15
C LYS A 163 -16.72 10.04 0.26
N ALA A 164 -17.26 9.28 1.22
CA ALA A 164 -16.71 9.24 2.58
C ALA A 164 -15.28 8.65 2.58
N ASP A 165 -15.05 7.60 1.82
CA ASP A 165 -13.75 6.94 1.68
C ASP A 165 -12.76 7.78 0.87
N GLN A 166 -13.23 8.52 -0.14
CA GLN A 166 -12.41 9.51 -0.85
C GLN A 166 -11.96 10.64 0.07
N ALA A 167 -12.84 11.12 0.97
CA ALA A 167 -12.49 12.14 1.95
C ALA A 167 -11.44 11.64 2.95
N ILE A 168 -11.55 10.37 3.38
CA ILE A 168 -10.54 9.71 4.23
C ILE A 168 -9.21 9.60 3.50
N ALA A 169 -9.20 9.19 2.22
CA ALA A 169 -7.99 9.12 1.42
C ALA A 169 -7.31 10.50 1.25
N ARG A 170 -8.10 11.57 1.03
CA ARG A 170 -7.58 12.93 0.96
C ARG A 170 -6.93 13.36 2.28
N ALA A 171 -7.57 13.05 3.41
CA ALA A 171 -7.05 13.37 4.73
C ALA A 171 -5.73 12.63 5.01
N GLU A 172 -5.63 11.36 4.61
CA GLU A 172 -4.39 10.59 4.71
C GLU A 172 -3.26 11.22 3.88
N ALA A 173 -3.53 11.53 2.61
CA ALA A 173 -2.54 12.17 1.74
C ALA A 173 -2.00 13.47 2.35
N ALA A 174 -2.88 14.29 2.93
CA ALA A 174 -2.50 15.53 3.61
C ALA A 174 -1.62 15.28 4.85
N ASP A 175 -1.96 14.28 5.68
CA ASP A 175 -1.18 13.91 6.87
C ASP A 175 0.22 13.38 6.49
N MET A 176 0.33 12.64 5.38
CA MET A 176 1.60 12.12 4.89
C MET A 176 2.64 13.20 4.61
N LEU A 177 2.22 14.39 4.13
CA LEU A 177 3.12 15.50 3.82
C LEU A 177 4.00 15.90 5.03
N GLY A 178 3.40 15.89 6.22
CA GLY A 178 4.11 16.23 7.46
C GLY A 178 4.96 15.09 8.01
N ARG A 179 4.65 13.83 7.69
CA ARG A 179 5.23 12.63 8.30
C ARG A 179 6.36 12.02 7.50
N PHE A 180 6.20 11.94 6.18
CA PHE A 180 7.00 11.08 5.31
C PHE A 180 7.90 11.81 4.32
N PHE A 181 7.89 13.16 4.35
CA PHE A 181 8.72 13.99 3.51
C PHE A 181 9.61 14.93 4.33
N CYS A 182 10.85 15.17 3.91
CA CYS A 182 11.73 16.14 4.58
C CYS A 182 11.39 17.57 4.21
N GLN A 183 10.95 17.81 2.98
CA GLN A 183 10.52 19.12 2.50
C GLN A 183 9.05 19.02 2.12
N PRO A 184 8.19 19.93 2.59
CA PRO A 184 6.81 20.00 2.13
C PRO A 184 6.78 20.32 0.62
N GLU A 185 5.73 19.89 -0.09
CA GLU A 185 5.51 20.34 -1.46
C GLU A 185 5.55 21.88 -1.52
N PRO A 186 6.17 22.47 -2.56
CA PRO A 186 6.02 23.89 -2.79
C PRO A 186 4.52 24.18 -2.94
N THR A 187 4.00 25.10 -2.14
CA THR A 187 2.62 25.56 -2.27
C THR A 187 2.42 26.01 -3.72
N PRO A 188 1.37 25.55 -4.43
CA PRO A 188 1.09 26.03 -5.77
C PRO A 188 1.07 27.56 -5.75
N SER A 189 1.85 28.18 -6.62
CA SER A 189 1.87 29.63 -6.75
C SER A 189 0.44 30.10 -7.05
N ALA A 190 -0.09 30.98 -6.20
CA ALA A 190 -1.38 31.63 -6.42
C ALA A 190 -1.40 32.47 -7.70
#